data_AF-A0A8T0E5F8-F1
#
_entry.id   AF-A0A8T0E5F8-F1
#
_cell.length_a   1.000
_cell.length_b   1.000
_cell.length_c   1.000
_cell.angle_alpha   90.00
_cell.angle_beta   90.00
_cell.angle_gamma   90.00
#
_symmetry.space_group_name_H-M   'P 1'
#
loop_
_entity.id
_entity.type
_entity.pdbx_description
1 polymer ?
#
loop_
_entity_poly.entity_id
_entity_poly.type
_entity_poly.pdbx_seq_one_letter_code
_entity_poly.pdbx_strand_id
1 'polypeptide(L)'
;MVDCSCIRNIPYVNVKAHYFLLNAALACVIPFLPVHAKEIGISAVSVGVIYSLLPLVTMVLKPFFGAVADHFDNLKLLLIIFVASIMLSSTLTVSIPRKGNMINSDIRCTSSGTTLFFKSKPSQDCMVEVLVSKPLRCYMYCTECTEFHIVQINNKSEKVCKKTDMHSAEITVNLEKQNRSTHYFKVKAMTLSEREMNTLCFVNLTFSCSSYCEPILQECFTGKQQPEYSSDQFWLFLIFTTICVSLSGVASSFSDAVCFNELGANGHLYGRQRLWGTIGWGLLSPLAGYVNDLVTGDSFLKAYQPGAILQFAILLYDLRVVIKLKTKNLKCSQNVCKDVGKLLKQFKVLSFILSVLMIGSFTGLLWSYLYWHLINLGANRILLGIVPAVQCFLGELLFFFFSGTLISKLGHFNILTLNFIAFGARFIAYSYIENPWMVLPIELLQGPTYGLFYATMASFAHTSALPGTEVTVQGLVGSGFELGMVVGNLVGGLSMQTYDGTFTFFWAGIISLGYCLVNILFTIIVKILNQRERRRQEALPPPVVEESVSFM
;
A
#
# COMPACT_ATOMS: atom_id res chain seq x y z
N MET A 1 34.76 0.61 37.07
CA MET A 1 34.08 1.55 36.15
C MET A 1 33.99 0.84 34.81
N VAL A 2 32.78 0.41 34.43
CA VAL A 2 32.54 -0.18 33.12
C VAL A 2 32.68 0.94 32.10
N ASP A 3 33.60 0.77 31.17
CA ASP A 3 33.94 1.74 30.14
C ASP A 3 32.72 1.95 29.21
N CYS A 4 31.94 3.00 29.45
CA CYS A 4 30.74 3.38 28.68
C CYS A 4 31.05 3.87 27.24
N SER A 5 32.29 3.69 26.77
CA SER A 5 32.72 4.04 25.42
C SER A 5 32.25 3.04 24.35
N CYS A 6 31.84 1.82 24.73
CA CYS A 6 31.35 0.80 23.77
C CYS A 6 29.94 1.05 23.19
N ILE A 7 29.14 1.96 23.76
CA ILE A 7 27.79 2.27 23.25
C ILE A 7 27.80 3.48 22.30
N ARG A 8 28.90 4.24 22.24
CA ARG A 8 28.91 5.58 21.63
C ARG A 8 29.14 5.61 20.11
N ASN A 9 29.58 4.51 19.51
CA ASN A 9 29.67 4.37 18.05
C ASN A 9 28.82 3.18 17.61
N ILE A 10 27.50 3.35 17.55
CA ILE A 10 26.65 2.45 16.77
C ILE A 10 27.01 2.72 15.30
N PRO A 11 27.70 1.82 14.58
CA PRO A 11 28.01 2.09 13.18
C PRO A 11 26.69 2.21 12.39
N TYR A 12 26.67 3.13 11.42
CA TYR A 12 25.58 3.35 10.46
C TYR A 12 24.25 3.91 11.03
N VAL A 13 24.28 4.74 12.08
CA VAL A 13 23.06 5.35 12.67
C VAL A 13 22.18 6.05 11.64
N ASN A 14 22.77 6.85 10.76
CA ASN A 14 22.00 7.63 9.77
C ASN A 14 21.23 6.71 8.80
N VAL A 15 21.82 5.58 8.39
CA VAL A 15 21.16 4.61 7.50
C VAL A 15 19.98 3.93 8.21
N LYS A 16 20.18 3.52 9.47
CA LYS A 16 19.11 2.92 10.29
C LYS A 16 17.95 3.89 10.50
N ALA A 17 18.29 5.14 10.86
CA ALA A 17 17.32 6.20 11.05
C ALA A 17 16.54 6.47 9.76
N HIS A 18 17.24 6.55 8.61
CA HIS A 18 16.58 6.76 7.33
C HIS A 18 15.58 5.64 6.98
N TYR A 19 15.97 4.37 7.11
CA TYR A 19 15.05 3.25 6.87
C TYR A 19 13.83 3.31 7.79
N PHE A 20 14.05 3.57 9.08
CA PHE A 20 12.96 3.71 10.06
C PHE A 20 12.01 4.83 9.65
N LEU A 21 12.51 6.04 9.45
CA LEU A 21 11.72 7.23 9.18
C LEU A 21 10.99 7.15 7.85
N LEU A 22 11.66 6.70 6.78
CA LEU A 22 11.05 6.56 5.47
C LEU A 22 9.87 5.57 5.51
N ASN A 23 10.07 4.36 6.05
CA ASN A 23 8.99 3.36 6.09
C ASN A 23 7.89 3.73 7.10
N ALA A 24 8.26 4.34 8.23
CA ALA A 24 7.31 4.87 9.21
C ALA A 24 6.39 5.94 8.59
N ALA A 25 6.94 6.86 7.82
CA ALA A 25 6.19 7.87 7.11
C ALA A 25 5.22 7.27 6.08
N LEU A 26 5.69 6.33 5.26
CA LEU A 26 4.85 5.66 4.25
C LEU A 26 3.68 4.89 4.87
N ALA A 27 3.93 4.26 6.02
CA ALA A 27 2.93 3.52 6.79
C ALA A 27 1.77 4.39 7.32
N CYS A 28 1.98 5.70 7.43
CA CYS A 28 0.95 6.63 7.93
C CYS A 28 -0.15 6.93 6.90
N VAL A 29 0.11 6.73 5.60
CA VAL A 29 -0.81 7.13 4.53
C VAL A 29 -1.13 5.99 3.56
N ILE A 30 -0.13 5.24 3.07
CA ILE A 30 -0.34 4.23 2.01
C ILE A 30 -1.46 3.23 2.36
N PRO A 31 -1.52 2.64 3.58
CA PRO A 31 -2.57 1.67 3.92
C PRO A 31 -3.99 2.24 3.85
N PHE A 32 -4.16 3.55 3.99
CA PHE A 32 -5.46 4.22 4.06
C PHE A 32 -5.94 4.77 2.71
N LEU A 33 -5.04 4.89 1.73
CA LEU A 33 -5.36 5.46 0.41
C LEU A 33 -6.52 4.74 -0.34
N PRO A 34 -6.66 3.40 -0.32
CA PRO A 34 -7.80 2.74 -0.98
C PRO A 34 -9.15 3.12 -0.35
N VAL A 35 -9.18 3.28 0.98
CA VAL A 35 -10.40 3.65 1.70
C VAL A 35 -10.74 5.11 1.44
N HIS A 36 -9.74 6.00 1.48
CA HIS A 36 -9.89 7.41 1.12
C HIS A 36 -10.41 7.60 -0.31
N ALA A 37 -9.92 6.80 -1.27
CA ALA A 37 -10.42 6.83 -2.66
C ALA A 37 -11.93 6.53 -2.74
N LYS A 38 -12.38 5.53 -1.98
CA LYS A 38 -13.81 5.17 -1.89
C LYS A 38 -14.63 6.29 -1.27
N GLU A 39 -14.12 6.95 -0.23
CA GLU A 39 -14.78 8.11 0.39
C GLU A 39 -14.82 9.36 -0.51
N ILE A 40 -13.89 9.50 -1.47
CA ILE A 40 -13.95 10.56 -2.48
C ILE A 40 -15.03 10.28 -3.54
N GLY A 41 -15.51 9.02 -3.63
CA GLY A 41 -16.50 8.59 -4.62
C GLY A 41 -15.89 7.91 -5.85
N ILE A 42 -14.69 7.32 -5.72
CA ILE A 42 -14.08 6.46 -6.74
C ILE A 42 -14.55 5.02 -6.47
N SER A 43 -15.09 4.33 -7.49
CA SER A 43 -15.53 2.94 -7.32
C SER A 43 -14.38 2.00 -6.97
N ALA A 44 -14.72 0.88 -6.32
CA ALA A 44 -13.75 -0.17 -6.02
C ALA A 44 -13.05 -0.73 -7.28
N VAL A 45 -13.76 -0.78 -8.42
CA VAL A 45 -13.19 -1.23 -9.71
C VAL A 45 -12.12 -0.25 -10.18
N SER A 46 -12.42 1.04 -10.20
CA SER A 46 -11.48 2.10 -10.55
C SER A 46 -10.27 2.11 -9.63
N VAL A 47 -10.45 1.96 -8.31
CA VAL A 47 -9.35 1.80 -7.35
C VAL A 47 -8.48 0.59 -7.70
N GLY A 48 -9.08 -0.55 -8.03
CA GLY A 48 -8.34 -1.74 -8.47
C GLY A 48 -7.48 -1.50 -9.72
N VAL A 49 -8.01 -0.75 -10.70
CA VAL A 49 -7.24 -0.37 -11.90
C VAL A 49 -6.08 0.55 -11.54
N ILE A 50 -6.30 1.57 -10.71
CA ILE A 50 -5.24 2.49 -10.25
C ILE A 50 -4.12 1.69 -9.58
N TYR A 51 -4.44 0.83 -8.63
CA TYR A 51 -3.45 0.04 -7.89
C TYR A 51 -2.76 -1.03 -8.73
N SER A 52 -3.31 -1.41 -9.88
CA SER A 52 -2.61 -2.24 -10.87
C SER A 52 -1.64 -1.44 -11.74
N LEU A 53 -1.90 -0.14 -11.95
CA LEU A 53 -1.00 0.77 -12.66
C LEU A 53 0.20 1.20 -11.81
N LEU A 54 0.08 1.29 -10.48
CA LEU A 54 1.17 1.76 -9.61
C LEU A 54 2.46 0.93 -9.76
N PRO A 55 2.42 -0.42 -9.71
CA PRO A 55 3.63 -1.23 -9.88
C PRO A 55 4.17 -1.15 -11.32
N LEU A 56 3.32 -0.98 -12.34
CA LEU A 56 3.75 -0.79 -13.73
C LEU A 56 4.54 0.50 -13.91
N VAL A 57 4.08 1.60 -13.33
CA VAL A 57 4.81 2.88 -13.36
C VAL A 57 6.12 2.75 -12.57
N THR A 58 6.07 2.14 -11.38
CA THR A 58 7.26 1.90 -10.53
C THR A 58 8.32 1.06 -11.26
N MET A 59 7.89 0.01 -11.98
CA MET A 59 8.74 -0.86 -12.78
C MET A 59 9.54 -0.08 -13.83
N VAL A 60 8.95 0.95 -14.46
CA VAL A 60 9.63 1.78 -15.46
C VAL A 60 10.52 2.83 -14.79
N LEU A 61 10.04 3.46 -13.71
CA LEU A 61 10.76 4.54 -13.04
C LEU A 61 12.03 4.08 -12.34
N LYS A 62 12.06 2.87 -11.75
CA LYS A 62 13.24 2.32 -11.05
C LYS A 62 14.51 2.30 -11.92
N PRO A 63 14.54 1.65 -13.10
CA PRO A 63 15.72 1.60 -13.96
C PRO A 63 15.98 2.97 -14.63
N PHE A 64 14.94 3.74 -14.94
CA PHE A 64 15.09 5.09 -15.50
C PHE A 64 15.86 6.00 -14.53
N PHE A 65 15.37 6.14 -13.30
CA PHE A 65 16.06 6.95 -12.30
C PHE A 65 17.38 6.33 -11.87
N GLY A 66 17.50 5.00 -11.87
CA GLY A 66 18.78 4.32 -11.65
C GLY A 66 19.85 4.73 -12.66
N ALA A 67 19.51 4.76 -13.95
CA ALA A 67 20.43 5.20 -15.01
C ALA A 67 20.76 6.70 -14.89
N VAL A 68 19.77 7.53 -14.52
CA VAL A 68 19.97 8.97 -14.24
C VAL A 68 20.94 9.14 -13.06
N ALA A 69 20.79 8.36 -12.00
CA ALA A 69 21.65 8.43 -10.82
C ALA A 69 23.10 8.02 -11.13
N ASP A 70 23.27 6.94 -11.89
CA ASP A 70 24.58 6.46 -12.32
C ASP A 70 25.26 7.44 -13.29
N HIS A 71 24.49 8.25 -14.03
CA HIS A 71 25.02 9.29 -14.94
C HIS A 71 25.43 10.59 -14.22
N PHE A 72 24.62 11.07 -13.27
CA PHE A 72 24.85 12.37 -12.60
C PHE A 72 25.64 12.26 -11.29
N ASP A 73 25.94 11.05 -10.82
CA ASP A 73 26.71 10.75 -9.60
C ASP A 73 26.24 11.50 -8.33
N ASN A 74 24.94 11.82 -8.28
CA ASN A 74 24.34 12.64 -7.24
C ASN A 74 23.14 11.93 -6.58
N LEU A 75 23.39 10.71 -6.07
CA LEU A 75 22.39 9.88 -5.39
C LEU A 75 21.67 10.60 -4.25
N LYS A 76 22.40 11.40 -3.47
CA LYS A 76 21.85 12.15 -2.34
C LYS A 76 20.83 13.18 -2.80
N LEU A 77 21.12 13.92 -3.88
CA LEU A 77 20.20 14.94 -4.40
C LEU A 77 18.92 14.29 -4.91
N LEU A 78 19.03 13.19 -5.66
CA LEU A 78 17.88 12.44 -6.14
C LEU A 78 17.03 11.89 -4.99
N LEU A 79 17.66 11.34 -3.95
CA LEU A 79 16.93 10.86 -2.76
C LEU A 79 16.19 12.00 -2.04
N ILE A 80 16.80 13.19 -1.91
CA ILE A 80 16.13 14.38 -1.36
C ILE A 80 14.92 14.78 -2.21
N ILE A 81 15.06 14.78 -3.54
CA ILE A 81 13.97 15.10 -4.48
C ILE A 81 12.83 14.09 -4.33
N PHE A 82 13.13 12.80 -4.24
CA PHE A 82 12.11 11.77 -4.06
C PHE A 82 11.38 11.91 -2.72
N VAL A 83 12.10 12.07 -1.61
CA VAL A 83 11.49 12.27 -0.28
C VAL A 83 10.60 13.52 -0.25
N ALA A 84 11.06 14.64 -0.82
CA ALA A 84 10.26 15.87 -0.91
C ALA A 84 9.02 15.69 -1.80
N SER A 85 9.14 14.95 -2.90
CA SER A 85 8.03 14.68 -3.81
C SER A 85 6.99 13.74 -3.19
N ILE A 86 7.41 12.72 -2.43
CA ILE A 86 6.53 11.84 -1.66
C ILE A 86 5.76 12.65 -0.62
N MET A 87 6.46 13.52 0.12
CA MET A 87 5.85 14.39 1.13
C MET A 87 4.78 15.32 0.53
N LEU A 88 5.06 15.94 -0.61
CA LEU A 88 4.10 16.82 -1.30
C LEU A 88 2.90 16.03 -1.85
N SER A 89 3.16 14.96 -2.60
CA SER A 89 2.11 14.17 -3.26
C SER A 89 1.16 13.48 -2.27
N SER A 90 1.67 12.92 -1.17
CA SER A 90 0.83 12.33 -0.11
C SER A 90 -0.09 13.36 0.55
N THR A 91 0.43 14.53 0.90
CA THR A 91 -0.35 15.63 1.49
C THR A 91 -1.44 16.12 0.54
N LEU A 92 -1.12 16.26 -0.76
CA LEU A 92 -2.09 16.64 -1.79
C LEU A 92 -3.16 15.58 -2.00
N THR A 93 -2.80 14.29 -2.00
CA THR A 93 -3.75 13.18 -2.16
C THR A 93 -4.83 13.18 -1.08
N VAL A 94 -4.41 13.37 0.18
CA VAL A 94 -5.32 13.38 1.33
C VAL A 94 -6.17 14.66 1.39
N SER A 95 -5.70 15.76 0.78
CA SER A 95 -6.41 17.04 0.73
C SER A 95 -7.48 17.12 -0.37
N ILE A 96 -7.63 16.09 -1.20
CA ILE A 96 -8.65 16.05 -2.26
C ILE A 96 -10.05 16.10 -1.61
N PRO A 97 -10.89 17.08 -1.97
CA PRO A 97 -12.23 17.18 -1.43
C PRO A 97 -13.11 16.03 -1.92
N ARG A 98 -14.00 15.54 -1.05
CA ARG A 98 -14.98 14.51 -1.40
C ARG A 98 -15.91 15.01 -2.50
N LYS A 99 -16.32 14.12 -3.42
CA LYS A 99 -17.31 14.45 -4.46
C LYS A 99 -18.65 14.74 -3.81
N GLY A 100 -18.96 16.02 -3.67
CA GLY A 100 -20.11 16.52 -2.92
C GLY A 100 -21.37 16.54 -3.76
N ASN A 101 -22.07 15.41 -3.85
CA ASN A 101 -23.51 15.44 -4.09
C ASN A 101 -24.21 15.18 -2.77
N MET A 102 -24.37 16.24 -1.98
CA MET A 102 -25.21 16.18 -0.79
C MET A 102 -26.63 15.84 -1.23
N ILE A 103 -27.18 14.78 -0.65
CA ILE A 103 -28.56 14.37 -0.90
C ILE A 103 -29.43 15.28 -0.05
N ASN A 104 -30.17 16.17 -0.71
CA ASN A 104 -31.13 17.03 -0.04
C ASN A 104 -32.41 16.23 0.24
N SER A 105 -32.74 16.13 1.51
CA SER A 105 -33.90 15.41 2.01
C SER A 105 -34.65 16.22 3.06
N ASP A 106 -35.98 16.15 3.06
CA ASP A 106 -36.79 16.68 4.15
C ASP A 106 -37.22 15.55 5.08
N ILE A 107 -36.87 15.64 6.36
CA ILE A 107 -37.32 14.72 7.40
C ILE A 107 -38.61 15.28 8.00
N ARG A 108 -39.70 14.52 7.94
CA ARG A 108 -40.96 14.83 8.64
C ARG A 108 -41.16 13.86 9.80
N CYS A 109 -41.28 14.39 11.00
CA CYS A 109 -41.60 13.61 12.20
C CYS A 109 -43.03 13.91 12.65
N THR A 110 -43.84 12.87 12.81
CA THR A 110 -45.25 12.98 13.23
C THR A 110 -45.56 11.97 14.33
N SER A 111 -46.78 12.02 14.88
CA SER A 111 -47.30 11.01 15.82
C SER A 111 -47.46 9.61 15.19
N SER A 112 -47.40 9.50 13.86
CA SER A 112 -47.49 8.24 13.12
C SER A 112 -46.13 7.64 12.72
N GLY A 113 -45.04 8.37 12.96
CA GLY A 113 -43.67 7.98 12.63
C GLY A 113 -42.88 9.07 11.91
N THR A 114 -41.60 8.80 11.68
CA THR A 114 -40.68 9.63 10.89
C THR A 114 -40.63 9.16 9.44
N THR A 115 -40.83 10.08 8.50
CA THR A 115 -40.70 9.85 7.06
C THR A 115 -39.61 10.73 6.49
N LEU A 116 -38.79 10.17 5.61
CA LEU A 116 -37.72 10.86 4.91
C LEU A 116 -38.12 11.05 3.45
N PHE A 117 -38.15 12.29 3.00
CA PHE A 117 -38.49 12.68 1.63
C PHE A 117 -37.24 13.13 0.89
N PHE A 118 -36.86 12.44 -0.18
CA PHE A 118 -35.73 12.86 -1.02
C PHE A 118 -36.19 13.84 -2.11
N LYS A 119 -35.52 15.00 -2.21
CA LYS A 119 -35.85 16.02 -3.22
C LYS A 119 -35.51 15.56 -4.64
N SER A 120 -34.46 14.76 -4.80
CA SER A 120 -34.09 14.10 -6.05
C SER A 120 -34.74 12.72 -6.16
N LYS A 121 -35.04 12.28 -7.39
CA LYS A 121 -35.63 10.97 -7.65
C LYS A 121 -34.52 9.90 -7.67
N PRO A 122 -34.55 8.90 -6.77
CA PRO A 122 -33.57 7.82 -6.81
C PRO A 122 -33.86 6.83 -7.94
N SER A 123 -32.81 6.16 -8.43
CA SER A 123 -32.91 5.01 -9.34
C SER A 123 -33.64 3.85 -8.66
N GLN A 124 -34.67 3.30 -9.32
CA GLN A 124 -35.50 2.25 -8.72
C GLN A 124 -34.72 0.94 -8.50
N ASP A 125 -33.82 0.58 -9.43
CA ASP A 125 -33.06 -0.68 -9.35
C ASP A 125 -32.09 -0.69 -8.15
N CYS A 126 -31.40 0.44 -7.91
CA CYS A 126 -30.47 0.61 -6.81
C CYS A 126 -31.16 0.66 -5.44
N MET A 127 -32.34 1.30 -5.36
CA MET A 127 -33.08 1.40 -4.09
C MET A 127 -33.56 0.06 -3.56
N VAL A 128 -33.73 -0.96 -4.42
CA VAL A 128 -34.07 -2.33 -3.95
C VAL A 128 -32.92 -2.88 -3.09
N GLU A 129 -31.68 -2.71 -3.54
CA GLU A 129 -30.50 -3.18 -2.81
C GLU A 129 -30.32 -2.44 -1.48
N VAL A 130 -30.55 -1.12 -1.47
CA VAL A 130 -30.56 -0.30 -0.26
C VAL A 130 -31.63 -0.74 0.75
N LEU A 131 -32.83 -1.08 0.28
CA LEU A 131 -33.93 -1.49 1.18
C LEU A 131 -33.70 -2.88 1.80
N VAL A 132 -32.83 -3.69 1.20
CA VAL A 132 -32.44 -5.00 1.69
C VAL A 132 -31.16 -4.92 2.54
N SER A 133 -30.37 -3.85 2.40
CA SER A 133 -29.11 -3.69 3.12
C SER A 133 -29.31 -3.39 4.61
N LYS A 134 -28.24 -3.57 5.38
CA LYS A 134 -28.15 -3.23 6.81
C LYS A 134 -28.38 -1.73 7.04
N PRO A 135 -28.67 -1.29 8.28
CA PRO A 135 -28.90 0.13 8.57
C PRO A 135 -27.74 0.99 8.05
N LEU A 136 -28.07 2.00 7.24
CA LEU A 136 -27.12 2.84 6.52
C LEU A 136 -26.62 3.98 7.40
N ARG A 137 -25.32 4.27 7.38
CA ARG A 137 -24.76 5.44 8.04
C ARG A 137 -24.86 6.68 7.14
N CYS A 138 -25.37 7.76 7.69
CA CYS A 138 -25.52 9.05 7.04
C CYS A 138 -25.05 10.17 7.96
N TYR A 139 -24.16 11.02 7.44
CA TYR A 139 -23.83 12.29 8.06
C TYR A 139 -24.79 13.36 7.56
N MET A 140 -25.66 13.87 8.43
CA MET A 140 -26.72 14.81 8.07
C MET A 140 -26.46 16.19 8.65
N TYR A 141 -26.59 17.21 7.82
CA TYR A 141 -26.65 18.62 8.19
C TYR A 141 -28.10 19.06 8.07
N CYS A 142 -28.81 19.13 9.19
CA CYS A 142 -30.20 19.55 9.24
C CYS A 142 -30.29 21.00 9.71
N THR A 143 -31.09 21.79 9.02
CA THR A 143 -31.43 23.14 9.47
C THR A 143 -32.81 23.12 10.14
N GLU A 144 -32.84 23.58 11.38
CA GLU A 144 -34.07 23.87 12.10
C GLU A 144 -34.40 25.36 11.92
N CYS A 145 -35.63 25.67 11.50
CA CYS A 145 -36.08 27.04 11.41
C CYS A 145 -36.67 27.49 12.75
N THR A 146 -35.96 28.36 13.47
CA THR A 146 -36.37 28.82 14.80
C THR A 146 -37.25 30.07 14.77
N GLU A 147 -37.31 30.78 13.64
CA GLU A 147 -38.10 32.02 13.51
C GLU A 147 -38.71 32.15 12.10
N PHE A 148 -40.04 32.29 12.00
CA PHE A 148 -40.78 32.40 10.73
C PHE A 148 -41.34 33.82 10.53
N HIS A 149 -41.12 34.40 9.34
CA HIS A 149 -41.90 35.55 8.85
C HIS A 149 -43.03 35.08 7.95
N ILE A 150 -44.22 35.65 8.11
CA ILE A 150 -45.30 35.46 7.14
C ILE A 150 -45.14 36.56 6.08
N VAL A 151 -44.78 36.17 4.86
CA VAL A 151 -44.74 37.06 3.71
C VAL A 151 -45.99 36.81 2.89
N GLN A 152 -46.73 37.86 2.54
CA GLN A 152 -47.85 37.74 1.62
C GLN A 152 -47.36 37.95 0.19
N ILE A 153 -47.43 36.91 -0.62
CA ILE A 153 -47.18 36.98 -2.06
C ILE A 153 -48.46 36.51 -2.76
N ASN A 154 -49.06 37.37 -3.59
CA ASN A 154 -50.29 37.08 -4.34
C ASN A 154 -51.45 36.51 -3.49
N ASN A 155 -51.83 37.19 -2.40
CA ASN A 155 -52.91 36.79 -1.48
C ASN A 155 -52.73 35.39 -0.81
N LYS A 156 -51.53 34.80 -0.89
CA LYS A 156 -51.16 33.61 -0.11
C LYS A 156 -50.12 34.00 0.94
N SER A 157 -50.39 33.60 2.19
CA SER A 157 -49.44 33.70 3.29
C SER A 157 -48.42 32.58 3.18
N GLU A 158 -47.18 32.92 2.81
CA GLU A 158 -46.08 31.98 2.73
C GLU A 158 -45.14 32.20 3.92
N LYS A 159 -44.85 31.13 4.68
CA LYS A 159 -43.96 31.19 5.84
C LYS A 159 -42.52 31.12 5.36
N VAL A 160 -41.77 32.21 5.50
CA VAL A 160 -40.35 32.32 5.12
C VAL A 160 -39.49 32.26 6.39
N CYS A 161 -38.45 31.42 6.39
CA CYS A 161 -37.57 31.24 7.54
C CYS A 161 -36.60 32.42 7.70
N LYS A 162 -36.52 33.02 8.90
CA LYS A 162 -35.64 34.16 9.22
C LYS A 162 -34.35 33.73 9.92
N LYS A 163 -34.44 32.74 10.81
CA LYS A 163 -33.30 32.24 11.58
C LYS A 163 -33.26 30.72 11.51
N THR A 164 -32.11 30.20 11.09
CA THR A 164 -31.86 28.75 10.96
C THR A 164 -30.75 28.36 11.92
N ASP A 165 -31.03 27.41 12.81
CA ASP A 165 -29.99 26.75 13.58
C ASP A 165 -29.57 25.48 12.82
N MET A 166 -28.25 25.27 12.70
CA MET A 166 -27.69 24.16 11.94
C MET A 166 -27.24 23.07 12.91
N HIS A 167 -27.88 21.91 12.80
CA HIS A 167 -27.53 20.71 13.55
C HIS A 167 -26.83 19.72 12.62
N SER A 168 -25.62 19.29 12.98
CA SER A 168 -24.92 18.22 12.27
C SER A 168 -24.80 16.99 13.16
N ALA A 169 -25.21 15.85 12.64
CA ALA A 169 -25.17 14.59 13.36
C ALA A 169 -24.89 13.42 12.41
N GLU A 170 -24.13 12.44 12.90
CA GLU A 170 -24.05 11.13 12.25
C GLU A 170 -25.20 10.26 12.75
N ILE A 171 -26.02 9.80 11.82
CA ILE A 171 -27.22 9.05 12.09
C ILE A 171 -27.15 7.76 11.30
N THR A 172 -27.46 6.63 11.94
CA THR A 172 -27.73 5.39 11.19
C THR A 172 -29.23 5.28 10.95
N VAL A 173 -29.62 5.16 9.69
CA VAL A 173 -31.02 5.10 9.27
C VAL A 173 -31.32 3.74 8.64
N ASN A 174 -32.41 3.13 9.09
CA ASN A 174 -32.98 1.96 8.42
C ASN A 174 -34.22 2.39 7.65
N LEU A 175 -34.20 2.23 6.33
CA LEU A 175 -35.26 2.72 5.44
C LEU A 175 -36.21 1.60 5.04
N GLU A 176 -37.51 1.90 5.04
CA GLU A 176 -38.57 1.02 4.56
C GLU A 176 -39.40 1.77 3.49
N LYS A 177 -39.77 1.08 2.42
CA LYS A 177 -40.51 1.70 1.31
C LYS A 177 -41.95 2.01 1.74
N GLN A 178 -42.38 3.27 1.55
CA GLN A 178 -43.76 3.69 1.77
C GLN A 178 -44.58 3.54 0.48
N ASN A 179 -45.83 3.09 0.60
CA ASN A 179 -46.64 2.63 -0.52
C ASN A 179 -46.83 3.69 -1.64
N ARG A 180 -46.69 3.27 -2.91
CA ARG A 180 -46.87 4.03 -4.18
C ARG A 180 -45.95 5.22 -4.51
N SER A 181 -45.19 5.80 -3.57
CA SER A 181 -44.32 6.95 -3.87
C SER A 181 -42.84 6.60 -4.01
N THR A 182 -42.15 7.17 -5.00
CA THR A 182 -40.69 6.95 -5.22
C THR A 182 -39.78 7.86 -4.39
N HIS A 183 -40.34 8.85 -3.69
CA HIS A 183 -39.58 9.85 -2.95
C HIS A 183 -39.71 9.74 -1.42
N TYR A 184 -40.75 9.06 -0.91
CA TYR A 184 -40.98 8.92 0.53
C TYR A 184 -40.56 7.55 1.02
N PHE A 185 -39.76 7.55 2.09
CA PHE A 185 -39.29 6.37 2.79
C PHE A 185 -39.60 6.50 4.27
N LYS A 186 -40.11 5.43 4.88
CA LYS A 186 -40.34 5.37 6.32
C LYS A 186 -39.02 5.04 7.02
N VAL A 187 -38.71 5.73 8.10
CA VAL A 187 -37.53 5.41 8.92
C VAL A 187 -37.95 4.39 9.98
N LYS A 188 -37.45 3.16 9.87
CA LYS A 188 -37.78 2.04 10.78
C LYS A 188 -37.07 2.16 12.12
N ALA A 189 -35.80 2.52 12.08
CA ALA A 189 -34.97 2.77 13.24
C ALA A 189 -33.98 3.88 12.90
N MET A 190 -33.71 4.73 13.89
CA MET A 190 -32.75 5.80 13.79
C MET A 190 -31.83 5.72 15.01
N THR A 191 -30.52 5.60 14.81
CA THR A 191 -29.55 5.63 15.91
C THR A 191 -28.63 6.83 15.79
N LEU A 192 -28.48 7.57 16.88
CA LEU A 192 -27.55 8.69 17.02
C LEU A 192 -26.48 8.28 18.04
N SER A 193 -25.22 8.21 17.61
CA SER A 193 -24.10 7.81 18.50
C SER A 193 -24.40 6.53 19.30
N GLU A 194 -24.86 5.49 18.61
CA GLU A 194 -25.24 4.17 19.17
C GLU A 194 -26.46 4.16 20.12
N ARG A 195 -27.18 5.28 20.28
CA ARG A 195 -28.47 5.32 20.98
C ARG A 195 -29.64 5.30 20.01
N GLU A 196 -30.59 4.40 20.21
CA GLU A 196 -31.85 4.40 19.47
C GLU A 196 -32.68 5.64 19.83
N MET A 197 -33.07 6.39 18.80
CA MET A 197 -33.92 7.55 18.91
C MET A 197 -35.39 7.14 18.71
N ASN A 198 -36.29 7.78 19.45
CA ASN A 198 -37.72 7.66 19.20
C ASN A 198 -38.06 8.28 17.84
N THR A 199 -38.66 7.49 16.95
CA THR A 199 -39.13 7.94 15.64
C THR A 199 -40.52 8.59 15.68
N LEU A 200 -41.02 8.94 16.87
CA LEU A 200 -42.36 9.51 17.10
C LEU A 200 -42.21 10.89 17.71
N CYS A 201 -42.88 11.89 17.12
CA CYS A 201 -42.90 13.25 17.65
C CYS A 201 -44.32 13.65 18.05
N PHE A 202 -44.46 14.30 19.21
CA PHE A 202 -45.73 14.84 19.69
C PHE A 202 -46.22 16.03 18.84
N VAL A 203 -45.30 16.73 18.18
CA VAL A 203 -45.57 17.87 17.29
C VAL A 203 -45.07 17.52 15.90
N ASN A 204 -45.82 17.94 14.88
CA ASN A 204 -45.41 17.76 13.49
C ASN A 204 -44.22 18.68 13.17
N LEU A 205 -43.04 18.08 13.06
CA LEU A 205 -41.78 18.77 12.77
C LEU A 205 -41.31 18.42 11.36
N THR A 206 -40.78 19.40 10.64
CA THR A 206 -40.16 19.21 9.33
C THR A 206 -38.78 19.86 9.31
N PHE A 207 -37.75 19.06 9.04
CA PHE A 207 -36.37 19.52 8.94
C PHE A 207 -35.89 19.38 7.50
N SER A 208 -35.27 20.43 6.97
CA SER A 208 -34.55 20.33 5.70
C SER A 208 -33.11 19.93 5.98
N CYS A 209 -32.70 18.79 5.43
CA CYS A 209 -31.39 18.23 5.68
C CYS A 209 -30.62 17.99 4.39
N SER A 210 -29.33 18.30 4.43
CA SER A 210 -28.35 17.90 3.43
C SER A 210 -27.57 16.74 3.99
N SER A 211 -27.57 15.58 3.33
CA SER A 211 -26.97 14.36 3.86
C SER A 211 -25.89 13.79 2.96
N TYR A 212 -24.84 13.26 3.60
CA TYR A 212 -23.80 12.47 2.98
C TYR A 212 -23.89 11.05 3.56
N CYS A 213 -24.34 10.11 2.76
CA CYS A 213 -24.58 8.73 3.18
C CYS A 213 -23.54 7.77 2.62
N GLU A 214 -23.56 6.52 3.08
CA GLU A 214 -22.78 5.44 2.50
C GLU A 214 -22.90 5.38 0.96
N PRO A 215 -21.82 4.98 0.25
CA PRO A 215 -21.75 5.06 -1.22
C PRO A 215 -22.93 4.39 -1.95
N ILE A 216 -23.43 3.27 -1.42
CA ILE A 216 -24.54 2.52 -2.01
C ILE A 216 -25.81 3.37 -2.16
N LEU A 217 -26.09 4.25 -1.19
CA LEU A 217 -27.24 5.16 -1.26
C LEU A 217 -26.93 6.35 -2.19
N GLN A 218 -25.70 6.84 -2.20
CA GLN A 218 -25.28 7.95 -3.08
C GLN A 218 -25.34 7.58 -4.57
N GLU A 219 -24.97 6.33 -4.91
CA GLU A 219 -25.08 5.78 -6.26
C GLU A 219 -26.53 5.82 -6.77
N CYS A 220 -27.52 5.62 -5.90
CA CYS A 220 -28.92 5.65 -6.29
C CYS A 220 -29.41 7.04 -6.76
N PHE A 221 -28.86 8.14 -6.26
CA PHE A 221 -29.29 9.51 -6.61
C PHE A 221 -28.53 10.14 -7.75
N THR A 222 -27.42 9.54 -8.18
CA THR A 222 -26.57 10.09 -9.25
C THR A 222 -27.02 9.70 -10.66
N GLY A 223 -28.05 8.85 -10.79
CA GLY A 223 -28.83 8.61 -12.02
C GLY A 223 -28.04 8.64 -13.34
N LYS A 224 -27.59 7.47 -13.82
CA LYS A 224 -26.59 7.31 -14.89
C LYS A 224 -25.30 8.07 -14.56
N GLN A 225 -24.37 7.35 -13.91
CA GLN A 225 -23.00 7.79 -13.67
C GLN A 225 -22.45 8.52 -14.90
N GLN A 226 -22.21 9.83 -14.79
CA GLN A 226 -21.11 10.38 -15.58
C GLN A 226 -19.89 9.52 -15.22
N PRO A 227 -19.12 9.05 -16.22
CA PRO A 227 -17.99 8.18 -15.96
C PRO A 227 -17.12 8.82 -14.87
N GLU A 228 -16.68 8.05 -13.89
CA GLU A 228 -15.86 8.57 -12.77
C GLU A 228 -14.62 9.31 -13.28
N TYR A 229 -14.14 8.91 -14.45
CA TYR A 229 -13.07 9.54 -15.25
C TYR A 229 -13.38 10.96 -15.75
N SER A 230 -14.61 11.45 -15.65
CA SER A 230 -14.97 12.84 -15.96
C SER A 230 -14.75 13.78 -14.78
N SER A 231 -14.48 13.25 -13.57
CA SER A 231 -14.27 14.04 -12.36
C SER A 231 -12.80 14.48 -12.23
N ASP A 232 -12.56 15.74 -11.91
CA ASP A 232 -11.20 16.23 -11.61
C ASP A 232 -10.60 15.51 -10.40
N GLN A 233 -11.42 15.16 -9.40
CA GLN A 233 -10.98 14.42 -8.21
C GLN A 233 -10.36 13.06 -8.57
N PHE A 234 -10.90 12.38 -9.58
CA PHE A 234 -10.37 11.10 -10.03
C PHE A 234 -8.95 11.25 -10.58
N TRP A 235 -8.73 12.21 -11.48
CA TRP A 235 -7.42 12.43 -12.10
C TRP A 235 -6.40 12.97 -11.09
N LEU A 236 -6.79 13.87 -10.20
CA LEU A 236 -5.93 14.34 -9.12
C LEU A 236 -5.52 13.18 -8.20
N PHE A 237 -6.46 12.33 -7.81
CA PHE A 237 -6.18 11.17 -6.98
C PHE A 237 -5.24 10.19 -7.69
N LEU A 238 -5.51 9.87 -8.96
CA LEU A 238 -4.67 9.00 -9.79
C LEU A 238 -3.24 9.57 -9.89
N ILE A 239 -3.08 10.84 -10.25
CA ILE A 239 -1.77 11.46 -10.45
C ILE A 239 -0.99 11.50 -9.14
N PHE A 240 -1.56 12.02 -8.06
CA PHE A 240 -0.84 12.16 -6.79
C PHE A 240 -0.55 10.81 -6.13
N THR A 241 -1.47 9.85 -6.20
CA THR A 241 -1.23 8.48 -5.70
C THR A 241 -0.14 7.79 -6.53
N THR A 242 -0.16 7.95 -7.86
CA THR A 242 0.87 7.38 -8.75
C THR A 242 2.24 7.95 -8.43
N ILE A 243 2.36 9.27 -8.28
CA ILE A 243 3.61 9.93 -7.88
C ILE A 243 4.06 9.43 -6.51
N CYS A 244 3.17 9.44 -5.52
CA CYS A 244 3.49 9.04 -4.14
C CYS A 244 4.02 7.61 -4.07
N VAL A 245 3.25 6.64 -4.59
CA VAL A 245 3.59 5.21 -4.47
C VAL A 245 4.79 4.86 -5.36
N SER A 246 4.83 5.37 -6.59
CA SER A 246 5.93 5.03 -7.51
C SER A 246 7.26 5.61 -7.06
N LEU A 247 7.28 6.87 -6.60
CA LEU A 247 8.50 7.48 -6.06
C LEU A 247 8.92 6.86 -4.73
N SER A 248 7.98 6.35 -3.93
CA SER A 248 8.32 5.57 -2.73
C SER A 248 9.06 4.27 -3.09
N GLY A 249 8.60 3.58 -4.14
CA GLY A 249 9.29 2.43 -4.70
C GLY A 249 10.69 2.76 -5.19
N VAL A 250 10.86 3.87 -5.94
CA VAL A 250 12.17 4.33 -6.42
C VAL A 250 13.08 4.72 -5.25
N ALA A 251 12.56 5.47 -4.27
CA ALA A 251 13.30 5.87 -3.08
C ALA A 251 13.84 4.65 -2.32
N SER A 252 13.05 3.58 -2.18
CA SER A 252 13.48 2.36 -1.50
C SER A 252 14.69 1.68 -2.17
N SER A 253 14.69 1.56 -3.50
CA SER A 253 15.83 1.03 -4.27
C SER A 253 17.08 1.89 -4.12
N PHE A 254 16.91 3.21 -4.04
CA PHE A 254 18.02 4.14 -3.82
C PHE A 254 18.57 4.05 -2.40
N SER A 255 17.69 3.97 -1.39
CA SER A 255 18.08 3.73 0.00
C SER A 255 18.91 2.45 0.13
N ASP A 256 18.53 1.39 -0.60
CA ASP A 256 19.26 0.12 -0.67
C ASP A 256 20.66 0.28 -1.27
N ALA A 257 20.78 0.96 -2.41
CA ALA A 257 22.08 1.26 -3.03
C ALA A 257 22.98 2.11 -2.12
N VAL A 258 22.43 3.16 -1.50
CA VAL A 258 23.16 4.03 -0.54
C VAL A 258 23.61 3.22 0.68
N CYS A 259 22.76 2.31 1.18
CA CYS A 259 23.10 1.45 2.31
C CYS A 259 24.30 0.54 1.99
N PHE A 260 24.33 -0.10 0.82
CA PHE A 260 25.47 -0.94 0.44
C PHE A 260 26.76 -0.14 0.26
N ASN A 261 26.69 1.06 -0.32
CA ASN A 261 27.84 1.96 -0.49
C ASN A 261 28.45 2.37 0.87
N GLU A 262 27.62 2.71 1.85
CA GLU A 262 28.03 2.99 3.23
C GLU A 262 28.65 1.77 3.92
N LEU A 263 28.06 0.59 3.73
CA LEU A 263 28.54 -0.65 4.32
C LEU A 263 29.89 -1.10 3.74
N GLY A 264 30.13 -0.86 2.45
CA GLY A 264 31.35 -1.28 1.75
C GLY A 264 31.63 -2.77 1.94
N ALA A 265 32.78 -3.11 2.52
CA ALA A 265 33.17 -4.50 2.83
C ALA A 265 32.18 -5.21 3.79
N ASN A 266 31.41 -4.47 4.59
CA ASN A 266 30.44 -5.00 5.55
C ASN A 266 29.04 -5.21 4.96
N GLY A 267 28.92 -5.46 3.65
CA GLY A 267 27.63 -5.65 2.97
C GLY A 267 26.74 -6.76 3.57
N HIS A 268 27.33 -7.74 4.26
CA HIS A 268 26.57 -8.76 5.00
C HIS A 268 25.70 -8.18 6.14
N LEU A 269 25.96 -6.95 6.61
CA LEU A 269 25.16 -6.28 7.64
C LEU A 269 23.93 -5.54 7.08
N TYR A 270 23.66 -5.64 5.78
CA TYR A 270 22.53 -4.96 5.12
C TYR A 270 21.19 -5.21 5.83
N GLY A 271 20.86 -6.47 6.11
CA GLY A 271 19.59 -6.82 6.77
C GLY A 271 19.43 -6.19 8.14
N ARG A 272 20.52 -5.96 8.88
CA ARG A 272 20.50 -5.25 10.18
C ARG A 272 20.17 -3.77 10.05
N GLN A 273 20.34 -3.19 8.88
CA GLN A 273 19.94 -1.81 8.61
C GLN A 273 18.49 -1.79 8.11
N ARG A 274 18.16 -2.67 7.16
CA ARG A 274 16.84 -2.73 6.53
C ARG A 274 15.71 -3.09 7.51
N LEU A 275 15.99 -3.87 8.56
CA LEU A 275 14.99 -4.23 9.59
C LEU A 275 14.37 -3.02 10.29
N TRP A 276 15.08 -1.89 10.37
CA TRP A 276 14.55 -0.67 10.98
C TRP A 276 13.36 -0.11 10.20
N GLY A 277 13.28 -0.37 8.89
CA GLY A 277 12.13 -0.02 8.09
C GLY A 277 10.88 -0.82 8.45
N THR A 278 11.02 -2.13 8.69
CA THR A 278 9.91 -2.97 9.17
C THR A 278 9.42 -2.54 10.55
N ILE A 279 10.34 -2.18 11.46
CA ILE A 279 9.97 -1.62 12.77
C ILE A 279 9.18 -0.32 12.60
N GLY A 280 9.63 0.58 11.72
CA GLY A 280 8.93 1.82 11.42
C GLY A 280 7.53 1.58 10.89
N TRP A 281 7.37 0.68 9.90
CA TRP A 281 6.07 0.36 9.33
C TRP A 281 5.11 -0.26 10.35
N GLY A 282 5.56 -1.28 11.08
CA GLY A 282 4.75 -2.01 12.06
C GLY A 282 4.32 -1.15 13.26
N LEU A 283 5.11 -0.17 13.68
CA LEU A 283 4.75 0.74 14.78
C LEU A 283 3.84 1.88 14.32
N LEU A 284 4.14 2.53 13.19
CA LEU A 284 3.48 3.78 12.81
C LEU A 284 2.18 3.57 12.02
N SER A 285 1.97 2.42 11.37
CA SER A 285 0.69 2.14 10.70
C SER A 285 -0.49 2.10 11.69
N PRO A 286 -0.44 1.33 12.81
CA PRO A 286 -1.50 1.37 13.81
C PRO A 286 -1.62 2.72 14.50
N LEU A 287 -0.50 3.40 14.79
CA LEU A 287 -0.51 4.72 15.41
C LEU A 287 -1.22 5.76 14.53
N ALA A 288 -0.94 5.77 13.22
CA ALA A 288 -1.59 6.68 12.28
C ALA A 288 -3.10 6.39 12.19
N GLY A 289 -3.50 5.11 12.19
CA GLY A 289 -4.91 4.73 12.28
C GLY A 289 -5.59 5.28 13.54
N TYR A 290 -4.94 5.09 14.70
CA TYR A 290 -5.43 5.61 15.97
C TYR A 290 -5.51 7.14 16.00
N VAL A 291 -4.53 7.85 15.44
CA VAL A 291 -4.55 9.33 15.36
C VAL A 291 -5.68 9.82 14.45
N ASN A 292 -5.94 9.14 13.33
CA ASN A 292 -7.08 9.46 12.46
C ASN A 292 -8.41 9.24 13.21
N ASP A 293 -8.50 8.17 14.01
CA ASP A 293 -9.67 7.87 14.85
C ASP A 293 -9.85 8.88 15.99
N LEU A 294 -8.78 9.37 16.62
CA LEU A 294 -8.86 10.37 17.68
C LEU A 294 -9.47 11.70 17.21
N VAL A 295 -9.13 12.12 15.99
CA VAL A 295 -9.61 13.41 15.45
C VAL A 295 -11.05 13.31 14.95
N THR A 296 -11.46 12.15 14.45
CA THR A 296 -12.80 11.95 13.87
C THR A 296 -13.79 11.24 14.78
N GLY A 297 -13.33 10.68 15.90
CA GLY A 297 -14.12 9.82 16.77
C GLY A 297 -14.66 8.61 16.01
N ASP A 298 -15.89 8.19 16.34
CA ASP A 298 -16.58 7.07 15.69
C ASP A 298 -17.19 7.41 14.32
N SER A 299 -16.91 8.62 13.80
CA SER A 299 -17.44 9.07 12.52
C SER A 299 -17.09 8.10 11.39
N PHE A 300 -18.10 7.70 10.61
CA PHE A 300 -17.90 6.96 9.37
C PHE A 300 -17.04 7.74 8.34
N LEU A 301 -17.05 9.08 8.42
CA LEU A 301 -16.25 9.94 7.56
C LEU A 301 -14.91 10.26 8.22
N LYS A 302 -13.91 9.43 7.95
CA LYS A 302 -12.57 9.59 8.54
C LYS A 302 -11.79 10.72 7.87
N ALA A 303 -11.06 11.47 8.68
CA ALA A 303 -10.16 12.53 8.25
C ALA A 303 -8.77 11.91 8.22
N TYR A 304 -8.17 11.79 7.04
CA TYR A 304 -6.83 11.23 6.88
C TYR A 304 -5.74 12.30 6.98
N GLN A 305 -6.11 13.59 7.08
CA GLN A 305 -5.19 14.73 7.22
C GLN A 305 -4.26 14.60 8.43
N PRO A 306 -4.70 14.13 9.62
CA PRO A 306 -3.83 13.95 10.78
C PRO A 306 -2.67 12.97 10.50
N GLY A 307 -2.96 11.83 9.86
CA GLY A 307 -1.94 10.88 9.39
C GLY A 307 -0.97 11.49 8.39
N ALA A 308 -1.45 12.33 7.47
CA ALA A 308 -0.59 13.05 6.52
C ALA A 308 0.29 14.12 7.20
N ILE A 309 -0.21 14.81 8.23
CA ILE A 309 0.59 15.75 9.04
C ILE A 309 1.69 15.01 9.80
N LEU A 310 1.37 13.85 10.37
CA LEU A 310 2.34 12.98 11.03
C LEU A 310 3.42 12.51 10.03
N GLN A 311 3.00 12.06 8.84
CA GLN A 311 3.92 11.71 7.75
C GLN A 311 4.84 12.88 7.38
N PHE A 312 4.28 14.08 7.21
CA PHE A 312 5.03 15.29 6.86
C PHE A 312 6.12 15.58 7.91
N ALA A 313 5.79 15.53 9.20
CA ALA A 313 6.75 15.75 10.27
C ALA A 313 7.89 14.71 10.26
N ILE A 314 7.57 13.44 10.01
CA ILE A 314 8.56 12.35 9.95
C ILE A 314 9.48 12.53 8.73
N LEU A 315 8.94 12.81 7.54
CA LEU A 315 9.76 13.00 6.32
C LEU A 315 10.61 14.27 6.37
N LEU A 316 10.12 15.34 7.00
CA LEU A 316 10.92 16.55 7.21
C LEU A 316 12.15 16.26 8.09
N TYR A 317 12.00 15.40 9.10
CA TYR A 317 13.13 14.92 9.89
C TYR A 317 14.04 13.98 9.09
N ASP A 318 13.47 13.08 8.27
CA ASP A 318 14.23 12.19 7.39
C ASP A 318 15.11 12.96 6.40
N LEU A 319 14.63 14.06 5.82
CA LEU A 319 15.43 14.93 4.95
C LEU A 319 16.73 15.41 5.64
N ARG A 320 16.67 15.73 6.94
CA ARG A 320 17.86 16.11 7.72
C ARG A 320 18.83 14.94 7.91
N VAL A 321 18.32 13.72 8.02
CA VAL A 321 19.13 12.49 8.11
C VAL A 321 19.77 12.17 6.77
N VAL A 322 19.02 12.27 5.66
CA VAL A 322 19.50 12.02 4.29
C VAL A 322 20.68 12.92 3.93
N ILE A 323 20.65 14.20 4.32
CA ILE A 323 21.77 15.13 4.10
C ILE A 323 23.07 14.62 4.74
N LYS A 324 22.97 13.94 5.90
CA LYS A 324 24.10 13.39 6.66
C LYS A 324 24.56 12.00 6.20
N LEU A 325 23.91 11.38 5.22
CA LEU A 325 24.38 10.13 4.63
C LEU A 325 25.67 10.38 3.83
N LYS A 326 26.65 9.49 3.96
CA LYS A 326 27.90 9.51 3.19
C LYS A 326 27.68 8.69 1.93
N THR A 327 27.49 9.36 0.81
CA THR A 327 27.52 8.73 -0.50
C THR A 327 28.94 8.85 -1.04
N LYS A 328 29.63 7.74 -1.29
CA LYS A 328 30.84 7.79 -2.13
C LYS A 328 30.39 7.92 -3.57
N ASN A 329 31.04 8.82 -4.29
CA ASN A 329 30.91 8.97 -5.74
C ASN A 329 31.11 7.60 -6.41
N LEU A 330 30.08 7.14 -7.13
CA LEU A 330 30.12 5.91 -7.89
C LEU A 330 31.04 6.16 -9.10
N LYS A 331 32.04 5.29 -9.31
CA LYS A 331 32.84 5.36 -10.55
C LYS A 331 31.90 5.18 -11.73
N CYS A 332 31.80 6.16 -12.61
CA CYS A 332 30.82 6.16 -13.69
C CYS A 332 31.13 5.08 -14.75
N SER A 333 30.14 4.25 -15.12
CA SER A 333 30.22 3.51 -16.38
C SER A 333 29.81 4.45 -17.52
N GLN A 334 30.70 4.64 -18.50
CA GLN A 334 30.40 5.45 -19.69
C GLN A 334 29.32 4.83 -20.60
N ASN A 335 28.96 3.55 -20.40
CA ASN A 335 28.01 2.83 -21.25
C ASN A 335 27.05 1.91 -20.43
N VAL A 336 26.31 2.50 -19.49
CA VAL A 336 25.37 1.79 -18.59
C VAL A 336 24.47 0.79 -19.35
N CYS A 337 23.82 1.20 -20.44
CA CYS A 337 22.93 0.33 -21.22
C CYS A 337 23.64 -0.90 -21.82
N LYS A 338 24.88 -0.74 -22.28
CA LYS A 338 25.66 -1.85 -22.87
C LYS A 338 26.12 -2.83 -21.79
N ASP A 339 26.50 -2.32 -20.64
CA ASP A 339 27.00 -3.11 -19.51
C ASP A 339 25.87 -3.90 -18.84
N VAL A 340 24.71 -3.27 -18.62
CA VAL A 340 23.50 -3.94 -18.15
C VAL A 340 23.00 -4.95 -19.18
N GLY A 341 23.05 -4.63 -20.48
CA GLY A 341 22.69 -5.56 -21.55
C GLY A 341 23.58 -6.80 -21.60
N LYS A 342 24.88 -6.67 -21.29
CA LYS A 342 25.78 -7.83 -21.14
C LYS A 342 25.43 -8.65 -19.89
N LEU A 343 25.12 -7.98 -18.79
CA LEU A 343 24.73 -8.64 -17.53
C LEU A 343 23.46 -9.48 -17.71
N LEU A 344 22.45 -8.95 -18.40
CA LEU A 344 21.20 -9.66 -18.71
C LEU A 344 21.39 -10.90 -19.58
N LYS A 345 22.47 -10.98 -20.37
CA LYS A 345 22.81 -12.18 -21.15
C LYS A 345 23.42 -13.29 -20.29
N GLN A 346 23.86 -13.00 -19.08
CA GLN A 346 24.38 -14.01 -18.18
C GLN A 346 23.22 -14.86 -17.63
N PHE A 347 23.30 -16.18 -17.85
CA PHE A 347 22.28 -17.13 -17.38
C PHE A 347 22.01 -17.00 -15.87
N LYS A 348 23.05 -16.73 -15.07
CA LYS A 348 22.94 -16.52 -13.62
C LYS A 348 22.03 -15.34 -13.27
N VAL A 349 22.12 -14.23 -13.99
CA VAL A 349 21.31 -13.03 -13.70
C VAL A 349 19.89 -13.23 -14.22
N LEU A 350 19.75 -13.78 -15.43
CA LEU A 350 18.44 -14.04 -16.03
C LEU A 350 17.59 -15.01 -15.20
N SER A 351 18.17 -16.14 -14.76
CA SER A 351 17.48 -17.11 -13.90
C SER A 351 17.09 -16.53 -12.54
N PHE A 352 17.90 -15.64 -11.97
CA PHE A 352 17.57 -14.93 -10.74
C PHE A 352 16.40 -13.97 -10.95
N ILE A 353 16.42 -13.14 -12.01
CA ILE A 353 15.34 -12.20 -12.33
C ILE A 353 14.02 -12.96 -12.58
N LEU A 354 14.05 -14.08 -13.30
CA LEU A 354 12.85 -14.92 -13.52
C LEU A 354 12.27 -15.46 -12.21
N SER A 355 13.14 -15.86 -11.28
CA SER A 355 12.71 -16.34 -9.96
C SER A 355 12.12 -15.20 -9.13
N VAL A 356 12.74 -14.01 -9.16
CA VAL A 356 12.24 -12.79 -8.50
C VAL A 356 10.87 -12.38 -9.06
N LEU A 357 10.66 -12.51 -10.37
CA LEU A 357 9.36 -12.24 -11.01
C LEU A 357 8.29 -13.18 -10.48
N MET A 358 8.55 -14.48 -10.41
CA MET A 358 7.58 -15.44 -9.86
C MET A 358 7.27 -15.17 -8.39
N ILE A 359 8.27 -14.84 -7.59
CA ILE A 359 8.10 -14.43 -6.19
C ILE A 359 7.28 -13.14 -6.09
N GLY A 360 7.50 -12.20 -7.00
CA GLY A 360 6.68 -11.00 -7.17
C GLY A 360 5.22 -11.35 -7.44
N SER A 361 4.93 -12.31 -8.32
CA SER A 361 3.55 -12.75 -8.61
C SER A 361 2.86 -13.35 -7.39
N PHE A 362 3.56 -14.16 -6.60
CA PHE A 362 3.04 -14.65 -5.34
C PHE A 362 2.81 -13.52 -4.33
N THR A 363 3.73 -12.56 -4.25
CA THR A 363 3.58 -11.43 -3.34
C THR A 363 2.41 -10.52 -3.71
N GLY A 364 2.22 -10.24 -5.01
CA GLY A 364 1.07 -9.49 -5.51
C GLY A 364 -0.25 -10.16 -5.16
N LEU A 365 -0.39 -11.46 -5.49
CA LEU A 365 -1.55 -12.26 -5.11
C LEU A 365 -1.86 -12.16 -3.61
N LEU A 366 -0.83 -12.31 -2.76
CA LEU A 366 -0.98 -12.26 -1.31
C LEU A 366 -1.42 -10.88 -0.83
N TRP A 367 -0.74 -9.80 -1.26
CA TRP A 367 -1.03 -8.43 -0.82
C TRP A 367 -2.41 -7.93 -1.26
N SER A 368 -2.88 -8.35 -2.43
CA SER A 368 -4.17 -7.91 -2.96
C SER A 368 -5.35 -8.71 -2.42
N TYR A 369 -5.21 -10.03 -2.21
CA TYR A 369 -6.37 -10.91 -2.00
C TYR A 369 -6.44 -11.61 -0.64
N LEU A 370 -5.37 -11.60 0.17
CA LEU A 370 -5.39 -12.25 1.49
C LEU A 370 -6.49 -11.69 2.40
N TYR A 371 -6.58 -10.37 2.54
CA TYR A 371 -7.60 -9.75 3.39
C TYR A 371 -9.02 -10.03 2.91
N TRP A 372 -9.24 -10.08 1.60
CA TRP A 372 -10.53 -10.43 1.01
C TRP A 372 -10.94 -11.85 1.39
N HIS A 373 -10.02 -12.81 1.29
CA HIS A 373 -10.25 -14.18 1.72
C HIS A 373 -10.59 -14.29 3.21
N LEU A 374 -9.85 -13.57 4.06
CA LEU A 374 -10.14 -13.53 5.50
C LEU A 374 -11.50 -12.93 5.82
N ILE A 375 -11.90 -11.85 5.13
CA ILE A 375 -13.21 -11.22 5.30
C ILE A 375 -14.33 -12.19 4.89
N ASN A 376 -14.16 -12.93 3.80
CA ASN A 376 -15.12 -13.94 3.35
C ASN A 376 -15.28 -15.09 4.38
N LEU A 377 -14.22 -15.40 5.12
CA LEU A 377 -14.23 -16.35 6.25
C LEU A 377 -14.76 -15.76 7.56
N GLY A 378 -15.18 -14.48 7.57
CA GLY A 378 -15.74 -13.81 8.75
C GLY A 378 -14.73 -13.11 9.65
N ALA A 379 -13.53 -12.76 9.15
CA ALA A 379 -12.54 -12.00 9.92
C ALA A 379 -13.08 -10.64 10.38
N ASN A 380 -12.81 -10.28 11.64
CA ASN A 380 -13.12 -8.97 12.18
C ASN A 380 -11.99 -7.96 11.90
N ARG A 381 -12.27 -6.66 12.08
CA ARG A 381 -11.31 -5.58 11.82
C ARG A 381 -10.04 -5.68 12.68
N ILE A 382 -10.17 -6.19 13.91
CA ILE A 382 -9.05 -6.37 14.85
C ILE A 382 -8.04 -7.37 14.27
N LEU A 383 -8.52 -8.52 13.79
CA LEU A 383 -7.67 -9.54 13.17
C LEU A 383 -6.92 -8.98 11.96
N LEU A 384 -7.62 -8.24 11.07
CA LEU A 384 -6.99 -7.60 9.91
C LEU A 384 -5.90 -6.59 10.32
N GLY A 385 -6.04 -5.92 11.47
CA GLY A 385 -5.02 -5.02 12.02
C GLY A 385 -3.83 -5.73 12.70
N ILE A 386 -4.04 -6.91 13.30
CA ILE A 386 -2.98 -7.70 13.96
C ILE A 386 -2.10 -8.42 12.95
N VAL A 387 -2.65 -8.89 11.82
CA VAL A 387 -1.92 -9.56 10.74
C VAL A 387 -0.63 -8.84 10.34
N PRO A 388 -0.65 -7.55 9.95
CA PRO A 388 0.58 -6.84 9.55
C PRO A 388 1.55 -6.62 10.72
N ALA A 389 1.06 -6.49 11.96
CA ALA A 389 1.93 -6.42 13.14
C ALA A 389 2.70 -7.73 13.35
N VAL A 390 2.03 -8.88 13.23
CA VAL A 390 2.66 -10.20 13.34
C VAL A 390 3.67 -10.43 12.21
N GLN A 391 3.30 -10.06 10.97
CA GLN A 391 4.19 -10.08 9.82
C GLN A 391 5.49 -9.31 10.08
N CYS A 392 5.39 -8.05 10.55
CA CYS A 392 6.54 -7.20 10.77
C CYS A 392 7.41 -7.63 11.97
N PHE A 393 6.81 -7.82 13.14
CA PHE A 393 7.57 -8.04 14.38
C PHE A 393 8.01 -9.48 14.59
N LEU A 394 7.17 -10.46 14.25
CA LEU A 394 7.46 -11.87 14.48
C LEU A 394 8.05 -12.55 13.25
N GLY A 395 7.57 -12.20 12.06
CA GLY A 395 8.07 -12.76 10.80
C GLY A 395 9.36 -12.09 10.31
N GLU A 396 9.26 -10.84 9.85
CA GLU A 396 10.31 -10.15 9.11
C GLU A 396 11.55 -9.83 9.95
N LEU A 397 11.37 -9.34 11.18
CA LEU A 397 12.45 -8.83 12.02
C LEU A 397 13.56 -9.86 12.27
N LEU A 398 13.17 -11.11 12.60
CA LEU A 398 14.10 -12.20 12.84
C LEU A 398 14.93 -12.52 11.58
N PHE A 399 14.26 -12.66 10.44
CA PHE A 399 14.91 -13.05 9.19
C PHE A 399 15.77 -11.93 8.60
N PHE A 400 15.38 -10.66 8.74
CA PHE A 400 16.26 -9.55 8.36
C PHE A 400 17.52 -9.51 9.23
N PHE A 401 17.40 -9.70 10.55
CA PHE A 401 18.55 -9.67 11.45
C PHE A 401 19.61 -10.73 11.10
N PHE A 402 19.17 -11.96 10.78
CA PHE A 402 20.06 -13.07 10.44
C PHE A 402 20.37 -13.21 8.93
N SER A 403 19.70 -12.44 8.07
CA SER A 403 19.80 -12.57 6.60
C SER A 403 21.23 -12.62 6.08
N GLY A 404 22.12 -11.74 6.56
CA GLY A 404 23.53 -11.72 6.14
C GLY A 404 24.26 -13.04 6.38
N THR A 405 24.03 -13.65 7.53
CA THR A 405 24.63 -14.94 7.91
C THR A 405 24.02 -16.10 7.12
N LEU A 406 22.72 -16.05 6.82
CA LEU A 406 22.09 -17.05 5.96
C LEU A 406 22.56 -16.92 4.50
N ILE A 407 22.64 -15.69 3.97
CA ILE A 407 23.10 -15.42 2.61
C ILE A 407 24.55 -15.88 2.44
N SER A 408 25.43 -15.62 3.40
CA SER A 408 26.82 -16.06 3.30
C SER A 408 26.99 -17.58 3.40
N LYS A 409 26.16 -18.27 4.19
CA LYS A 409 26.22 -19.73 4.35
C LYS A 409 25.52 -20.51 3.22
N LEU A 410 24.34 -20.08 2.83
CA LEU A 410 23.49 -20.81 1.88
C LEU A 410 23.66 -20.31 0.44
N GLY A 411 24.02 -19.05 0.25
CA GLY A 411 24.04 -18.40 -1.07
C GLY A 411 22.65 -17.98 -1.56
N HIS A 412 22.61 -17.07 -2.52
CA HIS A 412 21.38 -16.42 -2.97
C HIS A 412 20.33 -17.40 -3.54
N PHE A 413 20.74 -18.34 -4.40
CA PHE A 413 19.82 -19.28 -5.06
C PHE A 413 19.17 -20.31 -4.12
N ASN A 414 19.91 -20.77 -3.11
CA ASN A 414 19.35 -21.70 -2.11
C ASN A 414 18.31 -20.98 -1.23
N ILE A 415 18.51 -19.68 -0.95
CA ILE A 415 17.50 -18.87 -0.26
C ILE A 415 16.25 -18.70 -1.10
N LEU A 416 16.37 -18.49 -2.43
CA LEU A 416 15.20 -18.47 -3.31
C LEU A 416 14.45 -19.81 -3.28
N THR A 417 15.16 -20.94 -3.16
CA THR A 417 14.53 -22.26 -3.02
C THR A 417 13.74 -22.36 -1.70
N LEU A 418 14.33 -21.92 -0.59
CA LEU A 418 13.64 -21.83 0.70
C LEU A 418 12.40 -20.92 0.62
N ASN A 419 12.49 -19.83 -0.13
CA ASN A 419 11.40 -18.89 -0.35
C ASN A 419 10.21 -19.56 -1.07
N PHE A 420 10.44 -20.31 -2.14
CA PHE A 420 9.37 -21.05 -2.84
C PHE A 420 8.75 -22.15 -1.96
N ILE A 421 9.54 -22.86 -1.15
CA ILE A 421 9.00 -23.81 -0.17
C ILE A 421 8.10 -23.09 0.84
N ALA A 422 8.55 -21.94 1.35
CA ALA A 422 7.79 -21.15 2.31
C ALA A 422 6.49 -20.60 1.70
N PHE A 423 6.49 -20.09 0.47
CA PHE A 423 5.27 -19.68 -0.23
C PHE A 423 4.33 -20.85 -0.48
N GLY A 424 4.87 -22.00 -0.91
CA GLY A 424 4.10 -23.23 -1.08
C GLY A 424 3.36 -23.63 0.19
N ALA A 425 4.08 -23.73 1.32
CA ALA A 425 3.50 -24.03 2.62
C ALA A 425 2.48 -22.97 3.06
N ARG A 426 2.80 -21.68 2.88
CA ARG A 426 1.96 -20.56 3.28
C ARG A 426 0.62 -20.54 2.53
N PHE A 427 0.64 -20.70 1.21
CA PHE A 427 -0.59 -20.69 0.41
C PHE A 427 -1.44 -21.94 0.58
N ILE A 428 -0.82 -23.12 0.68
CA ILE A 428 -1.57 -24.35 1.00
C ILE A 428 -2.22 -24.19 2.37
N ALA A 429 -1.52 -23.66 3.37
CA ALA A 429 -2.10 -23.39 4.68
C ALA A 429 -3.30 -22.42 4.61
N TYR A 430 -3.23 -21.34 3.81
CA TYR A 430 -4.38 -20.44 3.61
C TYR A 430 -5.61 -21.11 3.00
N SER A 431 -5.41 -22.11 2.12
CA SER A 431 -6.53 -22.85 1.52
C SER A 431 -7.30 -23.71 2.52
N TYR A 432 -6.67 -24.12 3.62
CA TYR A 432 -7.31 -24.93 4.68
C TYR A 432 -7.78 -24.09 5.89
N ILE A 433 -7.77 -22.76 5.79
CA ILE A 433 -8.26 -21.92 6.87
C ILE A 433 -9.79 -21.98 6.92
N GLU A 434 -10.31 -22.53 8.00
CA GLU A 434 -11.72 -22.42 8.38
C GLU A 434 -11.93 -21.32 9.42
N ASN A 435 -11.05 -21.24 10.43
CA ASN A 435 -11.05 -20.19 11.44
C ASN A 435 -10.05 -19.08 11.05
N PRO A 436 -10.51 -17.84 10.78
CA PRO A 436 -9.65 -16.73 10.37
C PRO A 436 -8.43 -16.48 11.26
N TRP A 437 -8.53 -16.75 12.58
CA TRP A 437 -7.44 -16.54 13.53
C TRP A 437 -6.22 -17.44 13.27
N MET A 438 -6.40 -18.55 12.55
CA MET A 438 -5.29 -19.42 12.13
C MET A 438 -4.34 -18.76 11.13
N VAL A 439 -4.71 -17.60 10.57
CA VAL A 439 -3.80 -16.82 9.71
C VAL A 439 -2.55 -16.37 10.48
N LEU A 440 -2.66 -16.04 11.77
CA LEU A 440 -1.57 -15.46 12.55
C LEU A 440 -0.31 -16.33 12.63
N PRO A 441 -0.38 -17.64 12.97
CA PRO A 441 0.81 -18.50 12.90
C PRO A 441 1.35 -18.66 11.48
N ILE A 442 0.48 -18.63 10.45
CA ILE A 442 0.91 -18.71 9.05
C ILE A 442 1.68 -17.44 8.64
N GLU A 443 1.34 -16.28 9.19
CA GLU A 443 2.05 -15.01 8.96
C GLU A 443 3.50 -15.02 9.43
N LEU A 444 3.92 -15.96 10.29
CA LEU A 444 5.34 -16.13 10.64
C LEU A 444 6.19 -16.49 9.40
N LEU A 445 5.59 -17.14 8.40
CA LEU A 445 6.23 -17.42 7.12
C LEU A 445 6.51 -16.16 6.29
N GLN A 446 5.99 -14.98 6.68
CA GLN A 446 6.40 -13.69 6.10
C GLN A 446 7.92 -13.49 6.18
N GLY A 447 8.56 -14.00 7.24
CA GLY A 447 10.01 -13.92 7.43
C GLY A 447 10.82 -14.46 6.23
N PRO A 448 10.71 -15.75 5.88
CA PRO A 448 11.38 -16.29 4.69
C PRO A 448 10.78 -15.80 3.37
N THR A 449 9.46 -15.57 3.29
CA THR A 449 8.83 -15.17 2.03
C THR A 449 9.16 -13.73 1.60
N TYR A 450 9.36 -12.83 2.58
CA TYR A 450 9.64 -11.41 2.32
C TYR A 450 10.95 -10.96 2.96
N GLY A 451 11.13 -11.07 4.28
CA GLY A 451 12.30 -10.52 4.97
C GLY A 451 13.64 -11.05 4.46
N LEU A 452 13.82 -12.38 4.43
CA LEU A 452 15.04 -13.02 3.93
C LEU A 452 15.20 -12.84 2.42
N PHE A 453 14.10 -12.92 1.68
CA PHE A 453 14.10 -12.76 0.22
C PHE A 453 14.48 -11.36 -0.21
N TYR A 454 13.90 -10.32 0.39
CA TYR A 454 14.18 -8.93 0.06
C TYR A 454 15.67 -8.62 0.28
N ALA A 455 16.24 -9.06 1.40
CA ALA A 455 17.67 -8.94 1.66
C ALA A 455 18.52 -9.68 0.63
N THR A 456 18.07 -10.85 0.17
CA THR A 456 18.74 -11.65 -0.85
C THR A 456 18.68 -10.98 -2.22
N MET A 457 17.52 -10.44 -2.60
CA MET A 457 17.31 -9.69 -3.83
C MET A 457 18.24 -8.47 -3.89
N ALA A 458 18.23 -7.64 -2.84
CA ALA A 458 19.07 -6.46 -2.75
C ALA A 458 20.57 -6.82 -2.73
N SER A 459 20.96 -7.86 -1.98
CA SER A 459 22.35 -8.34 -1.95
C SER A 459 22.80 -8.90 -3.30
N PHE A 460 21.94 -9.64 -4.01
CA PHE A 460 22.27 -10.19 -5.31
C PHE A 460 22.45 -9.09 -6.36
N ALA A 461 21.58 -8.08 -6.35
CA ALA A 461 21.68 -6.93 -7.25
C ALA A 461 23.00 -6.17 -7.04
N HIS A 462 23.36 -5.88 -5.79
CA HIS A 462 24.65 -5.24 -5.48
C HIS A 462 25.86 -6.10 -5.87
N THR A 463 25.84 -7.40 -5.55
CA THR A 463 26.99 -8.30 -5.83
C THR A 463 27.15 -8.67 -7.31
N SER A 464 26.09 -8.52 -8.11
CA SER A 464 26.12 -8.77 -9.56
C SER A 464 26.35 -7.51 -10.37
N ALA A 465 26.27 -6.32 -9.75
CA ALA A 465 26.49 -5.07 -10.43
C ALA A 465 27.97 -4.89 -10.80
N LEU A 466 28.19 -4.31 -11.98
CA LEU A 466 29.50 -3.79 -12.36
C LEU A 466 29.72 -2.44 -11.64
N PRO A 467 30.97 -2.05 -11.34
CA PRO A 467 31.26 -0.76 -10.75
C PRO A 467 30.61 0.37 -11.56
N GLY A 468 29.78 1.20 -10.91
CA GLY A 468 29.04 2.28 -11.58
C GLY A 468 27.68 1.91 -12.17
N THR A 469 27.21 0.68 -11.95
CA THR A 469 25.86 0.23 -12.38
C THR A 469 25.02 -0.27 -11.21
N GLU A 470 25.47 -0.03 -9.97
CA GLU A 470 24.88 -0.57 -8.75
C GLU A 470 23.41 -0.19 -8.61
N VAL A 471 23.08 1.08 -8.85
CA VAL A 471 21.73 1.60 -8.68
C VAL A 471 20.84 1.13 -9.83
N THR A 472 21.37 1.12 -11.06
CA THR A 472 20.63 0.57 -12.22
C THR A 472 20.30 -0.91 -12.05
N VAL A 473 21.23 -1.74 -11.55
CA VAL A 473 20.98 -3.17 -11.33
C VAL A 473 20.00 -3.40 -10.16
N GLN A 474 20.08 -2.62 -9.07
CA GLN A 474 19.07 -2.61 -8.01
C GLN A 474 17.69 -2.28 -8.57
N GLY A 475 17.60 -1.22 -9.39
CA GLY A 475 16.38 -0.82 -10.05
C GLY A 475 15.83 -1.92 -10.96
N LEU A 476 16.68 -2.55 -11.78
CA LEU A 476 16.30 -3.59 -12.73
C LEU A 476 15.78 -4.86 -12.06
N VAL A 477 16.51 -5.38 -11.06
CA VAL A 477 16.07 -6.56 -10.30
C VAL A 477 14.78 -6.23 -9.54
N GLY A 478 14.70 -5.03 -8.93
CA GLY A 478 13.49 -4.54 -8.29
C GLY A 478 12.30 -4.42 -9.27
N SER A 479 12.52 -3.99 -10.51
CA SER A 479 11.48 -3.96 -11.54
C SER A 479 10.98 -5.35 -11.92
N GLY A 480 11.85 -6.37 -11.92
CA GLY A 480 11.42 -7.75 -12.10
C GLY A 480 10.41 -8.19 -11.04
N PHE A 481 10.63 -7.78 -9.79
CA PHE A 481 9.70 -8.04 -8.68
C PHE A 481 8.35 -7.32 -8.87
N GLU A 482 8.37 -6.03 -9.24
CA GLU A 482 7.14 -5.25 -9.50
C GLU A 482 6.34 -5.83 -10.68
N LEU A 483 7.01 -6.20 -11.77
CA LEU A 483 6.38 -6.86 -12.92
C LEU A 483 5.71 -8.17 -12.49
N GLY A 484 6.40 -8.93 -11.63
CA GLY A 484 5.85 -10.11 -10.98
C GLY A 484 4.53 -9.80 -10.28
N MET A 485 4.51 -8.77 -9.42
CA MET A 485 3.31 -8.37 -8.68
C MET A 485 2.13 -8.03 -9.60
N VAL A 486 2.37 -7.35 -10.72
CA VAL A 486 1.33 -7.07 -11.72
C VAL A 486 0.72 -8.37 -12.27
N VAL A 487 1.57 -9.32 -12.66
CA VAL A 487 1.12 -10.63 -13.17
C VAL A 487 0.32 -11.38 -12.10
N GLY A 488 0.80 -11.36 -10.85
CA GLY A 488 0.13 -11.97 -9.71
C GLY A 488 -1.25 -11.39 -9.43
N ASN A 489 -1.37 -10.06 -9.50
CA ASN A 489 -2.63 -9.35 -9.30
C ASN A 489 -3.63 -9.69 -10.40
N LEU A 490 -3.21 -9.68 -11.67
CA LEU A 490 -4.10 -9.98 -12.80
C LEU A 490 -4.58 -11.43 -12.78
N VAL A 491 -3.65 -12.39 -12.67
CA VAL A 491 -3.99 -13.83 -12.66
C VAL A 491 -4.77 -14.18 -11.40
N GLY A 492 -4.36 -13.65 -10.25
CA GLY A 492 -5.04 -13.82 -8.97
C GLY A 492 -6.45 -13.28 -8.97
N GLY A 493 -6.66 -12.08 -9.52
CA GLY A 493 -7.97 -11.46 -9.64
C GLY A 493 -8.94 -12.27 -10.51
N LEU A 494 -8.46 -12.75 -11.67
CA LEU A 494 -9.27 -13.62 -12.54
C LEU A 494 -9.64 -14.94 -11.84
N SER A 495 -8.69 -15.54 -11.11
CA SER A 495 -8.93 -16.76 -10.34
C SER A 495 -9.93 -16.54 -9.20
N MET A 496 -9.78 -15.46 -8.42
CA MET A 496 -10.67 -15.09 -7.31
C MET A 496 -12.10 -14.70 -7.76
N GLN A 497 -12.27 -14.30 -9.02
CA GLN A 497 -13.60 -14.01 -9.59
C GLN A 497 -14.27 -15.26 -10.15
N THR A 498 -13.50 -16.14 -10.79
CA THR A 498 -14.03 -17.36 -11.43
C THR A 498 -14.23 -18.49 -10.42
N TYR A 499 -13.35 -18.56 -9.43
CA TYR A 499 -13.32 -19.54 -8.35
C TYR A 499 -13.26 -18.80 -7.00
N ASP A 500 -13.13 -19.53 -5.89
CA ASP A 500 -12.99 -18.95 -4.57
C ASP A 500 -11.51 -18.75 -4.16
N GLY A 501 -11.31 -18.14 -2.98
CA GLY A 501 -9.97 -17.95 -2.42
C GLY A 501 -9.27 -19.26 -2.05
N THR A 502 -10.03 -20.26 -1.61
CA THR A 502 -9.52 -21.58 -1.28
C THR A 502 -8.84 -22.24 -2.49
N PHE A 503 -9.53 -22.29 -3.63
CA PHE A 503 -8.98 -22.81 -4.89
C PHE A 503 -7.75 -22.02 -5.33
N THR A 504 -7.84 -20.69 -5.29
CA THR A 504 -6.78 -19.80 -5.75
C THR A 504 -5.49 -19.98 -4.95
N PHE A 505 -5.57 -19.99 -3.61
CA PHE A 505 -4.41 -20.19 -2.76
C PHE A 505 -3.86 -21.62 -2.85
N PHE A 506 -4.72 -22.64 -2.92
CA PHE A 506 -4.25 -24.02 -3.05
C PHE A 506 -3.36 -24.19 -4.30
N TRP A 507 -3.86 -23.75 -5.47
CA TRP A 507 -3.10 -23.86 -6.71
C TRP A 507 -1.89 -22.93 -6.76
N ALA A 508 -1.95 -21.72 -6.18
CA ALA A 508 -0.77 -20.87 -6.04
C ALA A 508 0.33 -21.57 -5.24
N GLY A 509 -0.03 -22.31 -4.18
CA GLY A 509 0.89 -23.12 -3.40
C GLY A 509 1.52 -24.25 -4.21
N ILE A 510 0.72 -25.01 -4.97
CA ILE A 510 1.22 -26.07 -5.85
C ILE A 510 2.15 -25.51 -6.94
N ILE A 511 1.80 -24.38 -7.56
CA ILE A 511 2.63 -23.72 -8.57
C ILE A 511 3.95 -23.25 -7.94
N SER A 512 3.92 -22.73 -6.71
CA SER A 512 5.13 -22.33 -5.99
C SER A 512 6.08 -23.50 -5.74
N LEU A 513 5.55 -24.65 -5.29
CA LEU A 513 6.33 -25.88 -5.12
C LEU A 513 6.84 -26.45 -6.45
N GLY A 514 6.05 -26.35 -7.53
CA GLY A 514 6.50 -26.70 -8.87
C GLY A 514 7.66 -25.82 -9.34
N TYR A 515 7.58 -24.50 -9.12
CA TYR A 515 8.66 -23.58 -9.47
C TYR A 515 9.88 -23.75 -8.56
N CYS A 516 9.72 -24.23 -7.33
CA CYS A 516 10.84 -24.64 -6.48
C CYS A 516 11.75 -25.65 -7.20
N LEU A 517 11.18 -26.63 -7.92
CA LEU A 517 11.96 -27.60 -8.70
C LEU A 517 12.72 -26.91 -9.85
N VAL A 518 12.09 -25.95 -10.52
CA VAL A 518 12.72 -25.14 -11.57
C VAL A 518 13.90 -24.34 -11.01
N ASN A 519 13.73 -23.71 -9.85
CA ASN A 519 14.81 -22.95 -9.21
C ASN A 519 15.95 -23.85 -8.71
N ILE A 520 15.66 -25.08 -8.29
CA ILE A 520 16.70 -26.09 -8.00
C ILE A 520 17.48 -26.41 -9.28
N LEU A 521 16.81 -26.62 -10.41
CA LEU A 521 17.49 -26.82 -11.70
C LEU A 521 18.36 -25.62 -12.08
N PHE A 522 17.86 -24.38 -11.92
CA PHE A 522 18.67 -23.18 -12.12
C PHE A 522 19.91 -23.16 -11.24
N THR A 523 19.76 -23.51 -9.96
CA THR A 523 20.86 -23.60 -9.01
C THR A 523 21.93 -24.60 -9.46
N ILE A 524 21.52 -25.77 -9.95
CA ILE A 524 22.41 -26.81 -10.48
C ILE A 524 23.13 -26.29 -11.73
N ILE A 525 22.41 -25.71 -12.69
CA ILE A 525 22.99 -25.18 -13.94
C ILE A 525 24.00 -24.07 -13.63
N VAL A 526 23.67 -23.13 -12.75
CA VAL A 526 24.57 -22.04 -12.34
C VAL A 526 25.84 -22.60 -11.69
N LYS A 527 25.73 -23.63 -10.83
CA LYS A 527 26.90 -24.30 -10.25
C LYS A 527 27.78 -24.95 -11.33
N ILE A 528 27.18 -25.65 -12.30
CA ILE A 528 27.92 -26.28 -13.41
C ILE A 528 28.63 -25.23 -14.27
N LEU A 529 27.96 -24.14 -14.62
CA LEU A 529 28.54 -23.05 -15.42
C LEU A 529 29.72 -22.39 -14.68
N ASN A 530 29.57 -22.08 -13.40
CA ASN A 530 30.65 -21.50 -12.59
C ASN A 530 31.85 -22.46 -12.48
N GLN A 531 31.62 -23.77 -12.36
CA GLN A 531 32.69 -24.76 -12.34
C GLN A 531 33.44 -24.83 -13.68
N ARG A 532 32.71 -24.75 -14.80
CA ARG A 532 33.31 -24.71 -16.15
C ARG A 532 34.17 -23.47 -16.37
N GLU A 533 33.71 -22.31 -15.90
CA GLU A 533 34.48 -21.06 -15.98
C GLU A 533 35.76 -21.13 -15.14
N ARG A 534 35.70 -21.64 -13.90
CA ARG A 534 36.90 -21.83 -13.07
C ARG A 534 37.92 -22.76 -13.74
N ARG A 535 37.48 -23.90 -14.27
CA ARG A 535 38.37 -24.82 -15.01
C ARG A 535 39.00 -24.17 -16.24
N ARG A 536 38.28 -23.29 -16.95
CA ARG A 536 38.84 -22.52 -18.07
C ARG A 536 39.89 -21.51 -17.63
N GLN A 537 39.70 -20.86 -16.48
CA GLN A 537 40.68 -19.93 -15.91
C GLN A 537 41.94 -20.65 -15.42
N GLU A 538 41.79 -21.81 -14.78
CA GLU A 538 42.91 -22.66 -14.36
C GLU A 538 43.69 -23.26 -15.54
N ALA A 539 43.05 -23.43 -16.71
CA ALA A 539 43.69 -23.93 -17.92
C ALA A 539 44.45 -22.86 -18.73
N LEU A 540 44.30 -21.58 -18.41
CA LEU A 540 45.08 -20.50 -19.03
C LEU A 540 46.47 -20.44 -18.39
N PRO A 541 47.56 -20.29 -19.18
CA PRO A 541 48.88 -20.11 -18.62
C PRO A 541 48.92 -18.85 -17.73
N PRO A 542 49.72 -18.85 -16.64
CA PRO A 542 49.83 -17.69 -15.77
C PRO A 542 50.25 -16.45 -16.59
N PRO A 543 49.73 -15.26 -16.26
CA PRO A 543 50.11 -14.04 -16.96
C PRO A 543 51.64 -13.88 -16.90
N VAL A 544 52.25 -13.68 -18.07
CA VAL A 544 53.68 -13.35 -18.17
C VAL A 544 53.87 -12.06 -17.40
N VAL A 545 54.59 -12.13 -16.29
CA VAL A 545 55.03 -10.94 -15.56
C VAL A 545 56.07 -10.28 -16.44
N GLU A 546 55.67 -9.24 -17.20
CA GLU A 546 56.64 -8.31 -17.76
C GLU A 546 57.34 -7.63 -16.58
N GLU A 547 58.53 -8.12 -16.24
CA GLU A 547 59.47 -7.39 -15.41
C GLU A 547 59.71 -6.04 -16.09
N SER A 548 59.09 -4.99 -15.55
CA SER A 548 59.43 -3.61 -15.89
C SER A 548 60.90 -3.41 -15.52
N VAL A 549 61.78 -3.53 -16.51
CA VAL A 549 63.18 -3.16 -16.41
C VAL A 549 63.23 -1.68 -16.01
N SER A 550 63.50 -1.46 -14.73
CA SER A 550 63.89 -0.18 -14.16
C SER A 550 65.23 0.22 -14.80
N PHE A 551 65.18 1.03 -15.86
CA PHE A 551 66.36 1.77 -16.32
C PHE A 551 66.68 2.84 -15.27
N MET A 552 67.82 2.62 -14.62
CA MET A 552 68.48 3.50 -13.67
C MET A 552 69.11 4.70 -14.38
#